data_AF-A0A945AHE3-F1
#
_entry.id   AF-A0A945AHE3-F1
#
_cell.length_a   1.000
_cell.length_b   1.000
_cell.length_c   1.000
_cell.angle_alpha   90.00
_cell.angle_beta   90.00
_cell.angle_gamma   90.00
#
_symmetry.space_group_name_H-M   'P 1'
#
loop_
_entity.id
_entity.type
_entity.pdbx_description
1 polymer ?
#
loop_
_entity_poly.entity_id
_entity_poly.type
_entity_poly.pdbx_seq_one_letter_code
_entity_poly.pdbx_strand_id
1 'polypeptide(L)' 'MISKRNEAIAKEREERYKLIQKASAGDEKARKLLEGPPYSMKVYTPEERKAYEESS' A
#
# COMPACT_ATOMS: atom_id res chain seq x y z
N MET A 1 -19.76 12.18 -19.37
CA MET A 1 -20.34 11.74 -18.08
C MET A 1 -19.38 10.73 -17.48
N ILE A 2 -18.76 11.04 -16.35
CA ILE A 2 -17.92 10.08 -15.61
C ILE A 2 -18.90 9.12 -14.95
N SER A 3 -19.00 7.90 -15.48
CA SER A 3 -19.90 6.87 -14.96
C SER A 3 -19.61 6.62 -13.48
N LYS A 4 -20.64 6.43 -12.64
CA LYS A 4 -20.54 6.16 -11.18
C LYS A 4 -19.50 5.09 -10.79
N ARG A 5 -19.17 4.20 -11.73
CA ARG A 5 -18.12 3.16 -11.61
C ARG A 5 -16.70 3.75 -11.47
N ASN A 6 -16.41 4.87 -12.13
CA ASN A 6 -15.10 5.52 -12.09
C ASN A 6 -14.85 6.21 -10.73
N GLU A 7 -15.90 6.68 -10.06
CA GLU A 7 -15.80 7.28 -8.73
C GLU A 7 -15.48 6.24 -7.64
N ALA A 8 -16.07 5.05 -7.72
CA ALA A 8 -15.75 3.94 -6.81
C ALA A 8 -14.28 3.51 -6.93
N ILE A 9 -13.80 3.37 -8.17
CA ILE A 9 -12.39 3.02 -8.45
C ILE A 9 -11.44 4.12 -7.95
N ALA A 10 -11.82 5.40 -8.10
CA ALA A 10 -11.01 6.50 -7.58
C ALA A 10 -10.90 6.48 -6.06
N LYS A 11 -12.01 6.18 -5.36
CA LYS A 11 -12.01 6.03 -3.89
C LYS A 11 -11.16 4.86 -3.43
N GLU A 12 -11.28 3.69 -4.06
CA GLU A 12 -10.44 2.52 -3.73
C GLU A 12 -8.95 2.82 -3.93
N ARG A 13 -8.59 3.55 -4.99
CA ARG A 13 -7.21 4.01 -5.21
C ARG A 13 -6.74 4.93 -4.10
N GLU A 14 -7.56 5.91 -3.72
CA GLU A 14 -7.21 6.85 -2.66
C GLU A 14 -6.99 6.14 -1.31
N GLU A 15 -7.87 5.21 -0.95
CA GLU A 15 -7.72 4.41 0.28
C GLU A 15 -6.46 3.54 0.24
N ARG A 16 -6.19 2.89 -0.90
CA ARG A 16 -4.96 2.14 -1.10
C ARG A 16 -3.72 3.02 -0.93
N TYR A 17 -3.72 4.24 -1.49
CA TYR A 17 -2.60 5.17 -1.34
C TYR A 17 -2.38 5.57 0.12
N LYS A 18 -3.45 5.83 0.88
CA LYS A 18 -3.36 6.12 2.31
C LYS A 18 -2.77 4.95 3.08
N LEU A 19 -3.16 3.72 2.76
CA LEU A 19 -2.58 2.52 3.37
C LEU A 19 -1.09 2.38 3.04
N ILE A 20 -0.69 2.62 1.78
CA ILE A 20 0.72 2.53 1.37
C ILE A 20 1.58 3.57 2.10
N GLN A 21 1.09 4.80 2.26
CA GLN A 21 1.78 5.85 3.01
C GLN A 21 1.97 5.45 4.48
N LYS A 22 0.92 4.95 5.13
CA LYS A 22 0.99 4.46 6.52
C LYS A 22 1.95 3.28 6.66
N ALA A 23 1.85 2.29 5.78
CA ALA A 23 2.73 1.12 5.77
C ALA A 23 4.20 1.52 5.56
N SER A 24 4.46 2.48 4.66
CA SER A 24 5.80 3.02 4.42
C SER A 24 6.35 3.80 5.61
N ALA A 25 5.48 4.42 6.41
CA ALA A 25 5.85 5.08 7.67
C ALA A 25 6.08 4.11 8.84
N GLY A 26 5.87 2.81 8.65
CA GLY A 26 6.08 1.77 9.67
C GLY A 26 4.81 1.24 10.34
N ASP A 27 3.61 1.58 9.85
CA ASP A 27 2.36 1.01 10.37
C ASP A 27 2.20 -0.46 9.95
N GLU A 28 2.41 -1.38 10.90
CA GLU A 28 2.33 -2.82 10.68
C GLU A 28 0.92 -3.29 10.29
N LYS A 29 -0.14 -2.63 10.79
CA LYS A 29 -1.53 -2.99 10.44
C LYS A 29 -1.82 -2.64 8.99
N ALA A 30 -1.41 -1.45 8.56
CA ALA A 30 -1.53 -1.04 7.16
C ALA A 30 -0.72 -1.96 6.23
N ARG A 31 0.48 -2.39 6.66
CA ARG A 31 1.30 -3.36 5.91
C ARG A 31 0.58 -4.70 5.75
N LYS A 32 0.07 -5.29 6.84
CA LYS A 32 -0.67 -6.57 6.80
C LYS A 32 -1.93 -6.50 5.92
N LEU A 33 -2.64 -5.38 5.96
CA LEU A 33 -3.80 -5.16 5.09
C LEU A 33 -3.42 -5.11 3.61
N LEU A 34 -2.28 -4.50 3.28
CA LEU A 34 -1.79 -4.46 1.91
C LEU A 34 -1.25 -5.82 1.45
N GLU A 35 -0.63 -6.59 2.33
CA GLU A 35 -0.09 -7.92 2.01
C GLU A 35 -1.20 -8.95 1.69
N GLY A 36 -2.40 -8.76 2.22
CA GLY A 36 -3.55 -9.64 1.97
C GLY A 36 -4.43 -9.21 0.79
N PRO A 37 -5.38 -10.07 0.35
CA PRO A 37 -6.43 -9.67 -0.57
C PRO A 37 -7.25 -8.49 -0.01
N PRO A 38 -7.69 -7.52 -0.83
CA PRO A 38 -7.66 -7.50 -2.30
C PRO A 38 -6.37 -6.92 -2.91
N TYR A 39 -5.41 -6.46 -2.10
CA TYR A 39 -4.25 -5.72 -2.58
C TYR A 39 -3.06 -6.61 -2.93
N SER A 40 -2.82 -7.66 -2.14
CA SER A 40 -1.73 -8.64 -2.31
C SER A 40 -0.38 -7.99 -2.63
N MET A 41 -0.07 -6.89 -1.94
CA MET A 41 1.06 -6.00 -2.18
C MET A 41 1.97 -5.97 -0.96
N LYS A 42 3.22 -6.38 -1.13
CA LYS A 42 4.25 -6.26 -0.09
C LYS A 42 4.78 -4.82 -0.03
N VAL A 43 4.71 -4.20 1.14
CA VAL A 43 5.34 -2.90 1.40
C VAL A 43 6.48 -3.12 2.37
N TYR A 44 7.71 -2.97 1.86
CA TYR A 44 8.92 -3.09 2.67
C TYR A 44 9.02 -1.94 3.65
N THR A 45 9.32 -2.26 4.91
CA THR A 45 9.69 -1.26 5.92
C THR A 45 10.99 -0.56 5.52
N PRO A 46 11.29 0.63 6.07
CA PRO A 46 12.58 1.28 5.87
C PRO A 46 13.77 0.36 6.19
N GLU A 47 13.64 -0.49 7.21
CA GLU A 47 14.66 -1.47 7.59
C GLU A 47 14.82 -2.59 6.56
N GLU A 48 13.71 -3.16 6.07
CA GLU A 48 13.75 -4.16 5.01
C GLU A 48 14.31 -3.58 3.69
N ARG A 49 14.00 -2.33 3.37
CA ARG A 49 14.57 -1.63 2.21
C ARG A 49 16.07 -1.44 2.36
N LYS A 50 16.51 -0.99 3.53
CA LYS A 50 17.93 -0.81 3.82
C LYS A 50 18.68 -2.14 3.72
N ALA A 51 18.13 -3.22 4.29
CA ALA A 51 18.73 -4.55 4.18
C ALA A 51 18.81 -5.04 2.72
N TYR A 52 17.82 -4.70 1.89
CA TYR A 52 17.83 -5.01 0.46
C TYR A 52 18.90 -4.20 -0.30
N GLU A 53 19.02 -2.91 -0.02
CA GLU A 53 20.04 -2.03 -0.62
C GLU A 53 21.47 -2.40 -0.20
N GLU A 54 21.68 -2.81 1.05
CA GLU A 54 23.00 -3.24 1.54
C GLU A 54 23.39 -4.65 1.04
N SER A 55 22.44 -5.43 0.52
CA SER A 55 22.68 -6.77 -0.03
C SER A 55 22.88 -6.79 -1.55
N SER A 56 22.85 -5.63 -2.22
CA SER A 56 23.04 -5.47 -3.67
C SER A 56 24.35 -4.78 -4.03
#